data_AF-A0A9E0V7C5-F1
#
_entry.id   AF-A0A9E0V7C5-F1
#
_cell.length_a   1.000
_cell.length_b   1.000
_cell.length_c   1.000
_cell.angle_alpha   90.00
_cell.angle_beta   90.00
_cell.angle_gamma   90.00
#
_symmetry.space_group_name_H-M   'P 1'
#
loop_
_entity.id
_entity.type
_entity.pdbx_description
1 polymer ?
#
loop_
_entity_poly.entity_id
_entity_poly.type
_entity_poly.pdbx_seq_one_letter_code
_entity_poly.pdbx_strand_id
1 'polypeptide(L)'
;MQSKFDQIPKDPDTQILLRKEDKILDYDVLFEFWIWDGISAVSAIFLKEDIEHLSDEEIIKIIQEECKTDKVTISRTNEKYLFANYGFKITEE
;
A
#
# COMPACT_ATOMS: atom_id res chain seq x y z
N MET A 1 -12.50 -7.33 17.41
CA MET A 1 -12.21 -5.91 17.11
C MET A 1 -12.13 -5.78 15.61
N GLN A 2 -12.77 -4.76 15.05
CA GLN A 2 -12.77 -4.50 13.61
C GLN A 2 -11.52 -3.67 13.29
N SER A 3 -10.73 -4.09 12.31
CA SER A 3 -9.58 -3.32 11.85
C SER A 3 -10.06 -2.11 11.04
N LYS A 4 -9.33 -1.00 11.12
CA LYS A 4 -9.58 0.16 10.25
C LYS A 4 -9.34 -0.13 8.77
N PHE A 5 -8.76 -1.28 8.44
CA PHE A 5 -8.49 -1.75 7.08
C PHE A 5 -9.51 -2.77 6.55
N ASP A 6 -10.53 -3.12 7.35
CA ASP A 6 -11.55 -4.13 6.97
C ASP A 6 -12.44 -3.68 5.80
N GLN A 7 -12.51 -2.37 5.51
CA GLN A 7 -13.36 -1.81 4.45
C GLN A 7 -12.60 -1.53 3.14
N ILE A 8 -11.36 -2.00 2.99
CA ILE A 8 -10.63 -1.85 1.72
C ILE A 8 -11.33 -2.68 0.65
N PRO A 9 -11.81 -2.05 -0.45
CA PRO A 9 -12.43 -2.78 -1.54
C PRO A 9 -11.41 -3.70 -2.19
N LYS A 10 -11.85 -4.91 -2.55
CA LYS A 10 -11.04 -5.86 -3.30
C LYS A 10 -11.41 -5.77 -4.77
N ASP A 11 -10.41 -5.55 -5.61
CA ASP A 11 -10.57 -5.68 -7.05
C ASP A 11 -10.61 -7.19 -7.41
N PRO A 12 -11.62 -7.68 -8.12
CA PRO A 12 -11.79 -9.11 -8.41
C PRO A 12 -10.68 -9.69 -9.28
N ASP A 13 -10.02 -8.87 -10.09
CA ASP A 13 -8.94 -9.29 -10.99
C ASP A 13 -7.57 -9.23 -10.30
N THR A 14 -7.51 -8.70 -9.08
CA THR A 14 -6.28 -8.60 -8.28
C THR A 14 -6.20 -9.77 -7.29
N GLN A 15 -5.17 -10.60 -7.44
CA GLN A 15 -4.90 -11.69 -6.52
C GLN A 15 -4.04 -11.20 -5.34
N ILE A 16 -4.63 -11.08 -4.15
CA ILE A 16 -3.89 -10.80 -2.91
C ILE A 16 -3.21 -12.09 -2.41
N LEU A 17 -1.88 -12.08 -2.36
CA LEU A 17 -1.06 -13.22 -1.91
C LEU A 17 -0.73 -13.15 -0.42
N LEU A 18 -0.54 -11.94 0.10
CA LEU A 18 -0.27 -11.69 1.51
C LEU A 18 -0.97 -10.41 1.92
N ARG A 19 -1.56 -10.43 3.11
CA ARG A 19 -2.10 -9.24 3.78
C ARG A 19 -1.61 -9.22 5.21
N LYS A 20 -0.97 -8.13 5.63
CA LYS A 20 -0.43 -7.98 6.99
C LYS A 20 -0.56 -6.53 7.47
N GLU A 21 -1.15 -6.37 8.65
CA GLU A 21 -1.12 -5.10 9.38
C GLU A 21 0.18 -4.96 10.15
N ASP A 22 0.78 -3.79 10.09
CA ASP A 22 2.00 -3.45 10.79
C ASP A 22 2.08 -1.93 11.01
N LYS A 23 3.25 -1.44 11.42
CA LYS A 23 3.55 -0.01 11.50
C LYS A 23 4.74 0.35 10.62
N ILE A 24 4.69 1.54 10.04
CA ILE A 24 5.88 2.24 9.54
C ILE A 24 6.05 3.48 10.41
N LEU A 25 7.17 3.55 11.14
CA LEU A 25 7.37 4.56 12.18
C LEU A 25 6.19 4.53 13.17
N ASP A 26 5.47 5.63 13.33
CA ASP A 26 4.30 5.74 14.19
C ASP A 26 2.96 5.50 13.47
N TYR A 27 2.97 5.31 12.15
CA TYR A 27 1.77 5.17 11.33
C TYR A 27 1.36 3.70 11.17
N ASP A 28 0.09 3.41 11.41
CA ASP A 28 -0.47 2.10 11.10
C ASP A 28 -0.58 1.94 9.58
N VAL A 29 -0.14 0.79 9.09
CA VAL A 29 -0.14 0.46 7.67
C VAL A 29 -0.64 -0.96 7.46
N LEU A 30 -1.39 -1.16 6.37
CA LEU A 30 -1.66 -2.48 5.84
C LEU A 30 -0.76 -2.73 4.64
N PHE A 31 0.03 -3.79 4.71
CA PHE A 31 0.77 -4.29 3.57
C PHE A 31 -0.05 -5.34 2.83
N GLU A 32 -0.20 -5.16 1.54
CA GLU A 32 -0.74 -6.16 0.62
C GLU A 32 0.28 -6.50 -0.45
N PHE A 33 0.67 -7.78 -0.54
CA PHE A 33 1.38 -8.29 -1.70
C PHE A 33 0.35 -8.86 -2.67
N TRP A 34 0.40 -8.41 -3.92
CA TRP A 34 -0.61 -8.74 -4.92
C TRP A 34 0.00 -9.06 -6.29
N ILE A 35 -0.78 -9.77 -7.10
CA ILE A 35 -0.56 -9.96 -8.53
C ILE A 35 -1.78 -9.44 -9.28
N TRP A 36 -1.54 -8.65 -10.32
CA TRP A 36 -2.55 -8.16 -11.25
C TRP A 36 -1.92 -8.09 -12.65
N ASP A 37 -2.57 -8.72 -13.63
CA ASP A 37 -2.15 -8.72 -15.04
C ASP A 37 -0.66 -9.06 -15.27
N GLY A 38 -0.18 -10.14 -14.63
CA GLY A 38 1.23 -10.58 -14.75
C GLY A 38 2.26 -9.67 -14.08
N ILE A 39 1.82 -8.71 -13.25
CA ILE A 39 2.68 -7.85 -12.45
C ILE A 39 2.43 -8.13 -10.97
N SER A 40 3.50 -8.33 -10.21
CA SER A 40 3.47 -8.37 -8.75
C SER A 40 3.98 -7.07 -8.15
N ALA A 41 3.40 -6.64 -7.03
CA ALA A 41 3.86 -5.49 -6.27
C ALA A 41 3.37 -5.55 -4.81
N VAL A 42 3.84 -4.60 -4.01
CA VAL A 42 3.37 -4.37 -2.64
C VAL A 42 2.62 -3.04 -2.59
N SER A 43 1.46 -3.03 -1.94
CA SER A 43 0.78 -1.81 -1.50
C SER A 43 0.99 -1.62 0.00
N ALA A 44 1.57 -0.48 0.38
CA ALA A 44 1.47 0.06 1.72
C ALA A 44 0.24 0.98 1.80
N ILE A 45 -0.75 0.60 2.60
CA ILE A 45 -2.07 1.23 2.62
C ILE A 45 -2.27 1.93 3.95
N PHE A 46 -2.58 3.23 3.87
CA PHE A 46 -2.78 4.09 5.03
C PHE A 46 -4.23 4.59 5.06
N LEU A 47 -4.76 4.79 6.27
CA LEU A 47 -5.96 5.58 6.45
C LEU A 47 -5.58 7.06 6.26
N LYS A 48 -6.27 7.77 5.36
CA LYS A 48 -5.90 9.16 5.03
C LYS A 48 -5.94 10.10 6.23
N GLU A 49 -6.87 9.88 7.16
CA GLU A 49 -6.98 10.68 8.38
C GLU A 49 -5.71 10.58 9.25
N ASP A 50 -5.02 9.43 9.26
CA ASP A 50 -3.81 9.23 10.07
C ASP A 50 -2.56 9.91 9.48
N ILE A 51 -2.61 10.28 8.20
CA ILE A 51 -1.48 10.84 7.44
C ILE A 51 -1.85 12.16 6.75
N GLU A 52 -2.93 12.82 7.19
CA GLU A 52 -3.44 14.04 6.55
C GLU A 52 -2.45 15.20 6.58
N HIS A 53 -1.54 15.20 7.57
CA HIS A 53 -0.47 16.17 7.73
C HIS A 53 0.74 15.89 6.86
N LEU A 54 0.81 14.75 6.17
CA LEU A 54 1.91 14.39 5.28
C LEU A 54 1.56 14.70 3.82
N SER A 55 2.53 15.26 3.10
CA SER A 55 2.48 15.37 1.65
C SER A 55 2.77 14.03 0.96
N ASP A 56 2.37 13.89 -0.31
CA ASP A 56 2.68 12.70 -1.11
C ASP A 56 4.20 12.47 -1.22
N GLU A 57 5.00 13.54 -1.30
CA GLU A 57 6.46 13.45 -1.34
C GLU A 57 7.05 12.90 -0.03
N GLU A 58 6.50 13.29 1.12
CA GLU A 58 6.91 12.77 2.43
C GLU A 58 6.54 11.30 2.57
N ILE A 59 5.32 10.92 2.17
CA ILE A 59 4.88 9.51 2.19
C ILE A 59 5.79 8.67 1.30
N ILE A 60 6.08 9.13 0.08
CA ILE A 60 6.99 8.43 -0.84
C ILE A 60 8.37 8.24 -0.20
N LYS A 61 8.96 9.29 0.39
CA LYS A 61 10.27 9.19 1.04
C LYS A 61 10.26 8.17 2.19
N ILE A 62 9.25 8.22 3.05
CA ILE A 62 9.08 7.26 4.15
C ILE A 62 9.04 5.82 3.61
N ILE A 63 8.25 5.56 2.56
CA ILE A 63 8.19 4.22 1.95
C ILE A 63 9.53 3.83 1.33
N GLN A 64 10.20 4.73 0.60
CA GLN A 64 11.49 4.45 -0.01
C GLN A 64 12.55 4.07 1.04
N GLU A 65 12.61 4.82 2.14
CA GLU A 65 13.58 4.62 3.22
C GLU A 65 13.28 3.37 4.05
N GLU A 66 12.03 3.18 4.48
CA GLU A 66 11.66 2.08 5.39
C GLU A 66 11.49 0.75 4.66
N CYS A 67 10.96 0.77 3.43
CA CYS A 67 10.75 -0.44 2.63
C CYS A 67 11.91 -0.75 1.66
N LYS A 68 12.97 0.07 1.65
CA LYS A 68 14.17 -0.10 0.81
C LYS A 68 13.81 -0.29 -0.67
N THR A 69 13.04 0.64 -1.22
CA THR A 69 12.54 0.61 -2.60
C THR A 69 12.81 1.95 -3.30
N ASP A 70 13.04 1.93 -4.61
CA ASP A 70 13.38 3.14 -5.36
C ASP A 70 12.15 3.80 -6.00
N LYS A 71 11.18 3.00 -6.44
CA LYS A 71 9.99 3.48 -7.15
C LYS A 71 8.74 3.23 -6.32
N VAL A 72 8.02 4.31 -6.05
CA VAL A 72 6.74 4.32 -5.35
C VAL A 72 5.72 5.09 -6.20
N THR A 73 4.51 4.58 -6.31
CA THR A 73 3.39 5.29 -6.95
C THR A 73 2.24 5.41 -5.97
N ILE A 74 1.67 6.62 -5.87
CA ILE A 74 0.55 6.90 -4.97
C ILE A 74 -0.76 6.77 -5.75
N SER A 75 -1.71 6.03 -5.20
CA SER A 75 -3.07 5.89 -5.71
C SER A 75 -4.09 6.30 -4.65
N ARG A 76 -5.03 7.15 -5.06
CA ARG A 76 -6.11 7.72 -4.22
C ARG A 76 -7.49 7.33 -4.75
N THR A 77 -7.61 6.12 -5.31
CA THR A 77 -8.86 5.59 -5.89
C THR A 77 -9.96 5.37 -4.86
N ASN A 78 -9.62 5.31 -3.57
CA ASN A 78 -10.58 5.23 -2.48
C ASN A 78 -10.65 6.56 -1.71
N GLU A 79 -11.83 6.93 -1.22
CA GLU A 79 -12.01 8.16 -0.44
C GLU A 79 -11.30 8.11 0.92
N LYS A 80 -11.28 6.96 1.60
CA LYS A 80 -10.72 6.78 2.95
C LYS A 80 -9.25 6.37 2.98
N TYR A 81 -8.78 5.64 1.97
CA TYR A 81 -7.44 5.04 1.98
C TYR A 81 -6.52 5.62 0.91
N LEU A 82 -5.23 5.69 1.24
CA LEU A 82 -4.15 5.98 0.30
C LEU A 82 -3.31 4.73 0.11
N PHE A 83 -3.01 4.41 -1.15
CA PHE A 83 -2.23 3.24 -1.54
C PHE A 83 -0.88 3.70 -2.08
N ALA A 84 0.21 3.36 -1.40
CA ALA A 84 1.57 3.53 -1.90
C ALA A 84 2.08 2.20 -2.46
N ASN A 85 2.15 2.10 -3.79
CA ASN A 85 2.51 0.88 -4.49
C ASN A 85 4.00 0.90 -4.86
N TYR A 86 4.70 -0.19 -4.60
CA TYR A 86 6.14 -0.29 -4.85
C TYR A 86 6.59 -1.73 -5.10
N GLY A 87 7.86 -1.90 -5.46
CA GLY A 87 8.43 -3.24 -5.68
C GLY A 87 7.87 -3.97 -6.90
N PHE A 88 7.41 -3.24 -7.92
CA PHE A 88 6.83 -3.79 -9.15
C PHE A 88 7.79 -4.74 -9.87
N LYS A 89 7.31 -5.95 -10.17
CA LYS A 89 8.03 -6.97 -10.94
C LYS A 89 7.09 -7.67 -11.89
N ILE A 90 7.56 -7.93 -13.11
CA ILE A 90 6.89 -8.84 -14.04
C ILE A 90 7.02 -10.25 -13.45
N THR A 91 5.90 -10.96 -13.32
CA THR A 91 5.89 -12.38 -12.95
C THR A 91 6.00 -13.19 -14.25
N GLU A 92 7.09 -13.91 -14.43
CA GLU A 92 7.17 -14.93 -15.48
C GLU A 92 6.25 -16.10 -15.08
N GLU A 93 5.39 -16.54 -16.00
CA GLU A 93 4.49 -17.70 -15.85
C GLU A 93 5.27 -19.02 -15.66
#